data_AF-A0A2G6SAA4-F1
#
_entry.id   AF-A0A2G6SAA4-F1
#
_cell.length_a   1.000
_cell.length_b   1.000
_cell.length_c   1.000
_cell.angle_alpha   90.00
_cell.angle_beta   90.00
_cell.angle_gamma   90.00
#
_symmetry.space_group_name_H-M   'P 1'
#
loop_
_entity.id
_entity.type
_entity.pdbx_description
1 polymer ?
#
loop_
_entity_poly.entity_id
_entity_poly.type
_entity_poly.pdbx_seq_one_letter_code
_entity_poly.pdbx_strand_id
1 'polypeptide(L)'
;MKKLNKVAMLFASAALATAAGAQTVDNWRDASGQLVWKNGTNEYCWRDANWTPATAAPGCDGAIAAPAPAAAPAPAAAPAPAAAPAPAPAPAPAVATKVTYAADAFFDFDKSVLKPEGKAKLDDLVSKVKGINLEVIIAVGHTDSVGSDAYNQKLSVRRSEAVKAYLVSKGIEKNRVYTEGKGEKQPVADNKTAEGRAKNRRVEIEVVGTRAAQ
;
A
#
# COMPACT_ATOMS: atom_id res chain seq x y z
N MET A 1 -57.14 -0.01 2.00
CA MET A 1 -55.84 0.09 1.30
C MET A 1 -55.17 1.36 1.82
N LYS A 2 -54.26 1.28 2.82
CA LYS A 2 -52.78 1.39 2.68
C LYS A 2 -52.35 2.58 1.79
N LYS A 3 -51.42 3.48 2.12
CA LYS A 3 -50.69 3.95 3.32
C LYS A 3 -49.69 5.00 2.76
N LEU A 4 -49.46 6.09 3.51
CA LEU A 4 -48.27 6.97 3.59
C LEU A 4 -47.70 7.64 2.30
N ASN A 5 -47.63 8.96 2.16
CA ASN A 5 -46.96 10.01 2.95
C ASN A 5 -45.42 10.00 2.83
N LYS A 6 -44.81 11.10 2.30
CA LYS A 6 -43.53 11.65 2.78
C LYS A 6 -43.24 13.06 2.20
N VAL A 7 -43.39 14.01 3.12
CA VAL A 7 -42.96 15.42 3.11
C VAL A 7 -41.45 15.50 3.33
N ALA A 8 -40.76 16.40 2.63
CA ALA A 8 -39.37 16.75 2.88
C ALA A 8 -39.29 17.79 4.01
N MET A 9 -38.56 17.49 5.10
CA MET A 9 -38.22 18.43 6.17
C MET A 9 -36.75 18.83 6.04
N LEU A 10 -36.52 20.15 5.91
CA LEU A 10 -35.26 20.84 6.13
C LEU A 10 -34.93 20.85 7.62
N PHE A 11 -33.71 20.51 8.00
CA PHE A 11 -33.14 20.81 9.31
C PHE A 11 -31.91 21.69 9.14
N ALA A 12 -32.05 22.96 9.52
CA ALA A 12 -30.94 23.88 9.73
C ALA A 12 -30.53 23.79 11.21
N SER A 13 -29.26 23.45 11.47
CA SER A 13 -28.69 23.36 12.81
C SER A 13 -28.32 24.75 13.32
N ALA A 14 -28.94 25.20 14.42
CA ALA A 14 -28.54 26.39 15.16
C ALA A 14 -27.40 26.06 16.13
N ALA A 15 -26.33 26.86 16.13
CA ALA A 15 -25.25 26.78 17.11
C ALA A 15 -25.58 27.62 18.35
N LEU A 16 -25.53 27.00 19.54
CA LEU A 16 -25.66 27.66 20.85
C LEU A 16 -24.28 28.15 21.32
N ALA A 17 -24.14 29.45 21.55
CA ALA A 17 -23.00 30.04 22.25
C ALA A 17 -23.28 30.03 23.77
N THR A 18 -22.37 29.49 24.57
CA THR A 18 -22.44 29.54 26.04
C THR A 18 -21.65 30.73 26.59
N ALA A 19 -22.29 31.52 27.46
CA ALA A 19 -21.66 32.62 28.18
C ALA A 19 -20.92 32.10 29.42
N ALA A 20 -19.66 32.49 29.62
CA ALA A 20 -18.85 32.13 30.79
C ALA A 20 -19.22 33.01 32.00
N GLY A 21 -19.63 32.42 33.11
CA GLY A 21 -19.85 33.12 34.38
C GLY A 21 -18.54 33.41 35.12
N ALA A 22 -18.47 34.51 35.86
CA ALA A 22 -17.30 34.88 36.67
C ALA A 22 -17.09 33.86 37.80
N GLN A 23 -15.89 33.26 37.86
CA GLN A 23 -15.52 32.32 38.93
C GLN A 23 -15.10 33.07 40.21
N THR A 24 -15.46 32.54 41.38
CA THR A 24 -14.99 33.04 42.68
C THR A 24 -13.53 32.67 42.91
N VAL A 25 -12.72 33.63 43.37
CA VAL A 25 -11.28 33.48 43.60
C VAL A 25 -10.99 33.76 45.07
N ASP A 26 -10.59 32.72 45.82
CA ASP A 26 -10.43 32.75 47.29
C ASP A 26 -8.95 32.87 47.70
N ASN A 27 -8.20 33.66 46.95
CA ASN A 27 -6.85 34.07 47.31
C ASN A 27 -6.90 35.47 47.95
N TRP A 28 -5.95 35.76 48.86
CA TRP A 28 -5.82 37.11 49.41
C TRP A 28 -5.49 38.10 48.29
N ARG A 29 -6.29 39.16 48.21
CA ARG A 29 -6.20 40.21 47.19
C ARG A 29 -5.97 41.56 47.83
N ASP A 30 -5.42 42.49 47.06
CA ASP A 30 -5.32 43.87 47.50
C ASP A 30 -6.69 44.56 47.58
N ALA A 31 -6.74 45.80 48.08
CA ALA A 31 -7.99 46.54 48.27
C ALA A 31 -8.76 46.79 46.95
N SER A 32 -8.10 46.70 45.80
CA SER A 32 -8.74 46.82 44.48
C SER A 32 -9.41 45.52 44.03
N GLY A 33 -9.05 44.41 44.68
CA GLY A 33 -9.36 43.06 44.24
C GLY A 33 -8.53 42.63 43.04
N GLN A 34 -7.93 43.48 42.21
CA GLN A 34 -7.38 42.99 40.95
C GLN A 34 -6.08 42.19 41.09
N LEU A 35 -5.32 42.40 42.18
CA LEU A 35 -4.02 41.76 42.36
C LEU A 35 -4.05 40.75 43.50
N VAL A 36 -3.56 39.54 43.21
CA VAL A 36 -3.40 38.44 44.18
C VAL A 36 -2.04 38.55 44.86
N TRP A 37 -2.02 38.51 46.18
CA TRP A 37 -0.81 38.59 46.97
C TRP A 37 0.02 37.32 46.82
N LYS A 38 1.33 37.47 46.62
CA LYS A 38 2.27 36.37 46.43
C LYS A 38 3.35 36.33 47.51
N ASN A 39 4.02 35.20 47.66
CA ASN A 39 5.21 35.08 48.50
C ASN A 39 6.40 35.85 47.89
N GLY A 40 7.49 36.00 48.64
CA GLY A 40 8.65 36.79 48.21
C GLY A 40 9.34 36.32 46.91
N THR A 41 9.11 35.09 46.47
CA THR A 41 9.65 34.54 45.21
C THR A 41 8.66 34.60 44.04
N ASN A 42 7.43 35.11 44.25
CA ASN A 42 6.34 35.18 43.27
C ASN A 42 5.84 33.84 42.71
N GLU A 43 6.22 32.72 43.32
CA GLU A 43 5.87 31.37 42.86
C GLU A 43 4.56 30.85 43.50
N TYR A 44 4.23 31.34 44.69
CA TYR A 44 3.05 30.91 45.44
C TYR A 44 2.16 32.08 45.82
N CYS A 45 0.84 31.86 45.79
CA CYS A 45 -0.15 32.88 46.15
C CYS A 45 -0.72 32.64 47.54
N TRP A 46 -0.93 33.73 48.28
CA TRP A 46 -1.52 33.66 49.62
C TRP A 46 -3.00 33.28 49.52
N ARG A 47 -3.41 32.34 50.37
CA ARG A 47 -4.73 31.70 50.37
C ARG A 47 -5.52 32.20 51.56
N ASP A 48 -6.80 32.49 51.39
CA ASP A 48 -7.65 32.84 52.52
C ASP A 48 -8.25 31.60 53.20
N ALA A 49 -9.05 31.82 54.24
CA ALA A 49 -9.61 30.73 55.07
C ALA A 49 -10.60 29.83 54.32
N ASN A 50 -11.12 30.27 53.17
CA ASN A 50 -12.12 29.55 52.37
C ASN A 50 -11.50 28.90 51.11
N TRP A 51 -10.19 29.03 50.92
CA TRP A 51 -9.51 28.59 49.72
C TRP A 51 -9.65 27.08 49.46
N THR A 52 -9.90 26.72 48.19
CA THR A 52 -9.81 25.35 47.68
C THR A 52 -9.07 25.35 46.32
N PRO A 53 -8.57 24.19 45.84
CA PRO A 53 -7.94 24.12 44.52
C PRO A 53 -8.83 24.57 43.36
N ALA A 54 -10.16 24.44 43.51
CA ALA A 54 -11.12 24.84 42.48
C ALA A 54 -11.36 26.37 42.44
N THR A 55 -11.05 27.09 43.51
CA THR A 55 -11.21 28.55 43.62
C THR A 55 -9.87 29.28 43.58
N ALA A 56 -8.82 28.60 43.14
CA ALA A 56 -7.51 29.17 42.99
C ALA A 56 -7.45 30.20 41.86
N ALA A 57 -6.74 31.30 42.11
CA ALA A 57 -6.49 32.32 41.11
C ALA A 57 -5.69 31.74 39.91
N PRO A 58 -6.09 32.04 38.66
CA PRO A 58 -5.34 31.62 37.48
C PRO A 58 -3.88 32.12 37.53
N GLY A 59 -2.91 31.22 37.28
CA GLY A 59 -1.48 31.57 37.26
C GLY A 59 -0.80 31.61 38.64
N CYS A 60 -1.45 31.08 39.67
CA CYS A 60 -0.89 30.86 41.00
C CYS A 60 -0.50 29.39 41.23
N ASP A 61 0.50 29.15 42.09
CA ASP A 61 0.89 27.84 42.61
C ASP A 61 1.30 26.80 41.55
N GLY A 62 1.95 27.26 40.47
CA GLY A 62 2.73 26.43 39.54
C GLY A 62 1.97 25.51 38.58
N ALA A 63 0.73 25.09 38.86
CA ALA A 63 -0.10 24.34 37.92
C ALA A 63 -1.52 24.14 38.46
N ILE A 64 -2.49 24.94 38.00
CA ILE A 64 -3.90 24.56 38.09
C ILE A 64 -4.55 24.89 36.75
N ALA A 65 -4.43 23.95 35.81
CA ALA A 65 -5.34 23.87 34.68
C ALA A 65 -6.73 23.50 35.24
N ALA A 66 -7.77 24.22 34.83
CA ALA A 66 -9.14 23.92 35.24
C ALA A 66 -9.47 22.43 35.00
N PRO A 67 -10.18 21.75 35.93
CA PRO A 67 -10.62 20.39 35.68
C PRO A 67 -11.60 20.37 34.50
N ALA A 68 -11.35 19.49 33.53
CA ALA A 68 -12.24 19.26 32.40
C ALA A 68 -13.64 18.84 32.90
N PRO A 69 -14.74 19.28 32.25
CA PRO A 69 -16.10 18.98 32.70
C PRO A 69 -16.39 17.48 32.72
N ALA A 70 -17.11 17.05 33.76
CA ALA A 70 -17.42 15.65 34.05
C ALA A 70 -18.14 14.94 32.88
N ALA A 71 -17.59 13.79 32.49
CA ALA A 71 -18.19 12.91 31.49
C ALA A 71 -19.40 12.15 32.07
N ALA A 72 -20.40 11.95 31.20
CA ALA A 72 -21.61 11.15 31.39
C ALA A 72 -21.35 9.72 31.95
N PRO A 73 -22.35 9.04 32.55
CA PRO A 73 -22.16 7.73 33.18
C PRO A 73 -21.61 6.69 32.19
N ALA A 74 -20.65 5.91 32.69
CA ALA A 74 -19.86 4.96 31.91
C ALA A 74 -20.74 3.93 31.17
N PRO A 75 -20.51 3.70 29.87
CA PRO A 75 -21.00 2.50 29.19
C PRO A 75 -20.46 1.25 29.89
N ALA A 76 -21.27 0.20 29.98
CA ALA A 76 -20.86 -1.11 30.48
C ALA A 76 -19.53 -1.54 29.86
N ALA A 77 -18.65 -2.11 30.69
CA ALA A 77 -17.32 -2.56 30.28
C ALA A 77 -17.40 -3.38 29.00
N ALA A 78 -16.80 -2.86 27.93
CA ALA A 78 -16.57 -3.63 26.73
C ALA A 78 -15.77 -4.89 27.10
N PRO A 79 -16.07 -6.05 26.51
CA PRO A 79 -15.25 -7.24 26.71
C PRO A 79 -13.79 -6.89 26.38
N ALA A 80 -12.87 -7.41 27.19
CA ALA A 80 -11.44 -7.22 27.02
C ALA A 80 -11.05 -7.42 25.53
N PRO A 81 -10.14 -6.60 24.97
CA PRO A 81 -9.66 -6.82 23.62
C PRO A 81 -9.22 -8.27 23.49
N ALA A 82 -9.83 -9.00 22.56
CA ALA A 82 -9.31 -10.31 22.17
C ALA A 82 -7.83 -10.15 21.90
N ALA A 83 -7.02 -11.05 22.46
CA ALA A 83 -5.58 -11.07 22.22
C ALA A 83 -5.33 -10.84 20.72
N ALA A 84 -4.45 -9.88 20.41
CA ALA A 84 -4.05 -9.64 19.03
C ALA A 84 -3.73 -10.99 18.39
N PRO A 85 -4.28 -11.30 17.20
CA PRO A 85 -3.94 -12.54 16.53
C PRO A 85 -2.41 -12.59 16.44
N ALA A 86 -1.83 -13.74 16.77
CA ALA A 86 -0.40 -13.99 16.61
C ALA A 86 0.05 -13.43 15.24
N PRO A 87 1.24 -12.82 15.13
CA PRO A 87 1.73 -12.32 13.86
C PRO A 87 1.56 -13.42 12.82
N ALA A 88 0.88 -13.09 11.71
CA ALA A 88 0.68 -14.01 10.62
C ALA A 88 2.03 -14.66 10.27
N PRO A 89 2.08 -15.95 9.94
CA PRO A 89 3.31 -16.59 9.49
C PRO A 89 3.98 -15.70 8.44
N ALA A 90 5.29 -15.46 8.57
CA ALA A 90 6.03 -14.72 7.57
C ALA A 90 5.68 -15.29 6.18
N PRO A 91 5.39 -14.45 5.15
CA PRO A 91 5.06 -14.93 3.83
C PRO A 91 6.10 -15.97 3.41
N ALA A 92 5.65 -17.13 2.92
CA ALA A 92 6.56 -18.12 2.36
C ALA A 92 7.50 -17.41 1.37
N PRO A 93 8.81 -17.72 1.37
CA PRO A 93 9.77 -17.03 0.52
C PRO A 93 9.33 -17.07 -0.94
N ALA A 94 9.31 -15.91 -1.60
CA ALA A 94 9.03 -15.81 -3.02
C ALA A 94 10.10 -16.60 -3.79
N VAL A 95 9.65 -17.59 -4.55
CA VAL A 95 10.46 -18.34 -5.52
C VAL A 95 10.38 -17.62 -6.86
N ALA A 96 11.51 -17.09 -7.32
CA ALA A 96 11.69 -16.59 -8.67
C ALA A 96 12.44 -17.63 -9.51
N THR A 97 11.88 -18.03 -10.63
CA THR A 97 12.49 -18.95 -11.60
C THR A 97 12.52 -18.30 -12.96
N LYS A 98 13.72 -18.15 -13.52
CA LYS A 98 13.92 -17.63 -14.87
C LYS A 98 14.21 -18.77 -15.84
N VAL A 99 13.45 -18.82 -16.94
CA VAL A 99 13.64 -19.79 -18.02
C VAL A 99 13.87 -19.05 -19.32
N THR A 100 14.93 -19.42 -20.06
CA THR A 100 15.27 -18.79 -21.33
C THR A 100 15.00 -19.76 -22.47
N TYR A 101 14.30 -19.27 -23.50
CA TYR A 101 14.00 -20.03 -24.71
C TYR A 101 14.62 -19.35 -25.92
N ALA A 102 15.24 -20.13 -26.81
CA ALA A 102 15.68 -19.61 -28.10
C ALA A 102 14.47 -19.16 -28.93
N ALA A 103 14.57 -17.99 -29.61
CA ALA A 103 13.46 -17.45 -30.38
C ALA A 103 13.07 -18.38 -31.53
N ASP A 104 14.05 -19.07 -32.14
CA ASP A 104 13.82 -20.00 -33.25
C ASP A 104 13.02 -21.25 -32.82
N ALA A 105 12.98 -21.55 -31.51
CA ALA A 105 12.10 -22.58 -30.96
C ALA A 105 10.63 -22.12 -30.88
N PHE A 106 10.40 -20.81 -30.83
CA PHE A 106 9.07 -20.21 -30.67
C PHE A 106 8.51 -19.65 -31.97
N PHE A 107 9.36 -19.13 -32.85
CA PHE A 107 8.96 -18.34 -34.01
C PHE A 107 9.80 -18.72 -35.22
N ASP A 108 9.24 -18.56 -36.42
CA ASP A 108 10.07 -18.55 -37.62
C ASP A 108 10.87 -17.23 -37.71
N PHE A 109 11.86 -17.22 -38.60
CA PHE A 109 12.63 -16.02 -38.91
C PHE A 109 11.71 -14.84 -39.21
N ASP A 110 12.01 -13.71 -38.59
CA ASP A 110 11.27 -12.44 -38.71
C ASP A 110 9.76 -12.48 -38.36
N LYS A 111 9.28 -13.56 -37.75
CA LYS A 111 7.89 -13.70 -37.31
C LYS A 111 7.73 -13.55 -35.79
N SER A 112 6.49 -13.26 -35.40
CA SER A 112 6.02 -13.22 -34.00
C SER A 112 4.86 -14.18 -33.73
N VAL A 113 4.48 -15.00 -34.72
CA VAL A 113 3.44 -16.02 -34.55
C VAL A 113 4.08 -17.28 -33.95
N LEU A 114 3.54 -17.74 -32.83
CA LEU A 114 4.04 -18.94 -32.14
C LEU A 114 3.85 -20.21 -32.97
N LYS A 115 4.94 -20.95 -33.14
CA LYS A 115 4.98 -22.29 -33.74
C LYS A 115 4.36 -23.34 -32.82
N PRO A 116 3.91 -24.49 -33.37
CA PRO A 116 3.42 -25.60 -32.55
C PRO A 116 4.42 -26.05 -31.47
N GLU A 117 5.71 -26.09 -31.80
CA GLU A 117 6.76 -26.52 -30.86
C GLU A 117 6.90 -25.52 -29.71
N GLY A 118 6.86 -24.22 -30.01
CA GLY A 118 6.89 -23.16 -29.00
C GLY A 118 5.68 -23.19 -28.08
N LYS A 119 4.49 -23.43 -28.65
CA LYS A 119 3.25 -23.64 -27.89
C LYS A 119 3.37 -24.83 -26.92
N ALA A 120 3.95 -25.95 -27.37
CA ALA A 120 4.19 -27.11 -26.51
C ALA A 120 5.16 -26.81 -25.35
N LYS A 121 6.21 -26.02 -25.58
CA LYS A 121 7.12 -25.56 -24.51
C LYS A 121 6.43 -24.65 -23.50
N LEU A 122 5.53 -23.77 -23.96
CA LEU A 122 4.73 -22.93 -23.08
C LEU A 122 3.69 -23.75 -22.31
N ASP A 123 3.14 -24.81 -22.89
CA ASP A 123 2.25 -25.74 -22.17
C ASP A 123 2.98 -26.48 -21.05
N ASP A 124 4.22 -26.92 -21.28
CA ASP A 124 5.09 -27.48 -20.24
C ASP A 124 5.36 -26.46 -19.13
N LEU A 125 5.66 -25.19 -19.48
CA LEU A 125 5.81 -24.12 -18.49
C LEU A 125 4.54 -23.94 -17.66
N VAL A 126 3.37 -23.85 -18.31
CA VAL A 126 2.07 -23.73 -17.64
C VAL A 126 1.86 -24.90 -16.68
N SER A 127 2.22 -26.13 -17.06
CA SER A 127 2.09 -27.29 -16.18
C SER A 127 2.95 -27.20 -14.91
N LYS A 128 4.17 -26.66 -15.03
CA LYS A 128 5.13 -26.50 -13.92
C LYS A 128 4.73 -25.41 -12.93
N VAL A 129 3.98 -24.41 -13.39
CA VAL A 129 3.53 -23.29 -12.53
C VAL A 129 2.20 -23.56 -11.84
N LYS A 130 1.46 -24.63 -12.20
CA LYS A 130 0.17 -24.98 -11.54
C LYS A 130 0.27 -25.23 -10.03
N GLY A 131 1.43 -25.67 -9.55
CA GLY A 131 1.70 -25.89 -8.12
C GLY A 131 2.31 -24.69 -7.40
N ILE A 132 2.38 -23.53 -8.05
CA ILE A 132 2.94 -22.29 -7.49
C ILE A 132 1.78 -21.32 -7.29
N ASN A 133 1.73 -20.64 -6.15
CA ASN A 133 0.97 -19.41 -6.00
C ASN A 133 1.63 -18.33 -6.86
N LEU A 134 1.27 -18.34 -8.14
CA LEU A 134 1.88 -17.50 -9.16
C LEU A 134 1.59 -16.01 -8.87
N GLU A 135 2.61 -15.20 -8.65
CA GLU A 135 2.43 -13.76 -8.46
C GLU A 135 2.48 -13.05 -9.81
N VAL A 136 3.56 -13.26 -10.56
CA VAL A 136 3.79 -12.59 -11.84
C VAL A 136 4.63 -13.44 -12.79
N ILE A 137 4.35 -13.30 -14.09
CA ILE A 137 5.16 -13.78 -15.20
C ILE A 137 5.62 -12.58 -16.01
N ILE A 138 6.91 -12.50 -16.31
CA ILE A 138 7.49 -11.45 -17.16
C ILE A 138 8.10 -12.13 -18.39
N ALA A 139 7.57 -11.83 -19.57
CA ALA A 139 8.11 -12.29 -20.84
C ALA A 139 8.93 -11.16 -21.50
N VAL A 140 10.23 -11.36 -21.66
CA VAL A 140 11.16 -10.39 -22.25
C VAL A 140 11.70 -10.90 -23.57
N GLY A 141 11.47 -10.14 -24.63
CA GLY A 141 11.89 -10.47 -25.98
C GLY A 141 13.23 -9.80 -26.30
N HIS A 142 14.11 -10.55 -26.96
CA HIS A 142 15.40 -10.05 -27.44
C HIS A 142 15.61 -10.45 -28.91
N THR A 143 16.38 -9.63 -29.61
CA THR A 143 16.84 -9.88 -30.97
C THR A 143 18.37 -9.93 -31.02
N ASP A 144 18.90 -10.34 -32.17
CA ASP A 144 20.29 -10.03 -32.52
C ASP A 144 20.41 -8.61 -33.08
N SER A 145 21.60 -8.22 -33.51
CA SER A 145 21.88 -6.89 -34.06
C SER A 145 21.57 -6.74 -35.56
N VAL A 146 20.78 -7.64 -36.16
CA VAL A 146 20.46 -7.57 -37.58
C VAL A 146 19.18 -6.76 -37.75
N GLY A 147 19.22 -5.72 -38.59
CA GLY A 147 18.11 -4.79 -38.76
C GLY A 147 18.33 -3.48 -38.01
N SER A 148 17.30 -2.62 -37.95
CA SER A 148 17.36 -1.37 -37.19
C SER A 148 16.92 -1.57 -35.74
N ASP A 149 17.48 -0.80 -34.80
CA ASP A 149 17.08 -0.85 -33.39
C ASP A 149 15.56 -0.67 -33.22
N ALA A 150 14.95 0.28 -33.95
CA ALA A 150 13.51 0.52 -33.91
C ALA A 150 12.70 -0.69 -34.40
N TYR A 151 13.19 -1.39 -35.42
CA TYR A 151 12.57 -2.62 -35.90
C TYR A 151 12.67 -3.74 -34.87
N ASN A 152 13.88 -3.96 -34.36
CA ASN A 152 14.20 -4.99 -33.37
C ASN A 152 13.45 -4.79 -32.05
N GLN A 153 13.29 -3.55 -31.63
CA GLN A 153 12.46 -3.17 -30.51
C GLN A 153 10.98 -3.56 -30.73
N LYS A 154 10.41 -3.24 -31.89
CA LYS A 154 9.02 -3.62 -32.20
C LYS A 154 8.85 -5.13 -32.35
N LEU A 155 9.81 -5.83 -32.97
CA LEU A 155 9.75 -7.28 -33.14
C LEU A 155 9.82 -8.01 -31.80
N SER A 156 10.73 -7.60 -30.91
CA SER A 156 10.83 -8.18 -29.57
C SER A 156 9.56 -7.97 -28.74
N VAL A 157 8.95 -6.78 -28.77
CA VAL A 157 7.66 -6.53 -28.10
C VAL A 157 6.57 -7.45 -28.63
N ARG A 158 6.37 -7.53 -29.95
CA ARG A 158 5.35 -8.40 -30.56
C ARG A 158 5.52 -9.88 -30.19
N ARG A 159 6.76 -10.35 -30.10
CA ARG A 159 7.07 -11.73 -29.67
C ARG A 159 6.69 -11.98 -28.21
N SER A 160 7.02 -11.07 -27.31
CA SER A 160 6.61 -11.15 -25.91
C SER A 160 5.09 -11.10 -25.75
N GLU A 161 4.40 -10.25 -26.51
CA GLU A 161 2.94 -10.16 -26.55
C GLU A 161 2.28 -11.46 -27.03
N ALA A 162 2.86 -12.12 -28.04
CA ALA A 162 2.38 -13.41 -28.51
C ALA A 162 2.50 -14.50 -27.42
N VAL A 163 3.60 -14.52 -26.67
CA VAL A 163 3.76 -15.39 -25.50
C VAL A 163 2.70 -15.09 -24.44
N LYS A 164 2.50 -13.82 -24.09
CA LYS A 164 1.45 -13.40 -23.15
C LYS A 164 0.06 -13.85 -23.59
N ALA A 165 -0.31 -13.57 -24.83
CA ALA A 165 -1.62 -13.95 -25.36
C ALA A 165 -1.84 -15.46 -25.26
N TYR A 166 -0.81 -16.26 -25.54
CA TYR A 166 -0.88 -17.71 -25.42
C TYR A 166 -1.02 -18.17 -23.96
N LEU A 167 -0.21 -17.65 -23.04
CA LEU A 167 -0.31 -17.97 -21.61
C LEU A 167 -1.69 -17.61 -21.04
N VAL A 168 -2.25 -16.47 -21.45
CA VAL A 168 -3.61 -16.07 -21.07
C VAL A 168 -4.66 -17.03 -21.63
N SER A 169 -4.51 -17.48 -22.87
CA SER A 169 -5.41 -18.51 -23.45
C SER A 169 -5.35 -19.85 -22.71
N LYS A 170 -4.28 -20.11 -21.96
CA LYS A 170 -4.10 -21.31 -21.11
C LYS A 170 -4.63 -21.13 -19.69
N GLY A 171 -5.24 -19.99 -19.38
CA GLY A 171 -5.90 -19.71 -18.11
C GLY A 171 -5.08 -18.91 -17.12
N ILE A 172 -3.89 -18.39 -17.50
CA ILE A 172 -3.16 -17.45 -16.65
C ILE A 172 -3.84 -16.09 -16.72
N GLU A 173 -4.09 -15.47 -15.55
CA GLU A 173 -4.77 -14.19 -15.51
C GLU A 173 -3.95 -13.10 -16.23
N LYS A 174 -4.61 -12.27 -17.05
CA LYS A 174 -3.95 -11.25 -17.91
C LYS A 174 -3.13 -10.23 -17.11
N ASN A 175 -3.57 -9.89 -15.91
CA ASN A 175 -2.91 -8.98 -14.96
C ASN A 175 -1.66 -9.59 -14.29
N ARG A 176 -1.46 -10.91 -14.40
CA ARG A 176 -0.24 -11.58 -13.90
C ARG A 176 0.83 -11.75 -14.97
N VAL A 177 0.57 -11.39 -16.23
CA VAL A 177 1.55 -11.54 -17.32
C VAL A 177 1.96 -10.18 -17.86
N TYR A 178 3.23 -9.84 -17.71
CA TYR A 178 3.86 -8.62 -18.22
C TYR A 178 4.78 -8.96 -19.38
N THR A 179 4.96 -7.99 -20.26
CA THR A 179 5.73 -8.16 -21.50
C THR A 179 6.64 -6.98 -21.70
N GLU A 180 7.89 -7.27 -22.05
CA GLU A 180 8.87 -6.27 -22.45
C GLU A 180 9.55 -6.72 -23.74
N GLY A 181 9.94 -5.74 -24.56
CA GLY A 181 10.91 -5.96 -25.64
C GLY A 181 12.16 -5.17 -25.31
N LYS A 182 13.34 -5.77 -25.52
CA LYS A 182 14.62 -5.10 -25.35
C LYS A 182 15.38 -4.93 -26.67
N GLY A 183 14.80 -5.38 -27.77
CA GLY A 183 15.50 -5.44 -29.06
C GLY A 183 16.87 -6.08 -28.91
N GLU A 184 17.89 -5.41 -29.41
CA GLU A 184 19.30 -5.85 -29.38
C GLU A 184 20.09 -5.31 -28.17
N LYS A 185 19.45 -4.57 -27.26
CA LYS A 185 20.12 -3.76 -26.21
C LYS A 185 20.73 -4.58 -25.08
N GLN A 186 20.36 -5.84 -24.95
CA GLN A 186 20.85 -6.75 -23.92
C GLN A 186 21.32 -8.08 -24.53
N PRO A 187 22.44 -8.06 -25.28
CA PRO A 187 23.02 -9.26 -25.86
C PRO A 187 23.65 -10.12 -24.77
N VAL A 188 23.53 -11.44 -24.92
CA VAL A 188 24.15 -12.45 -24.04
C VAL A 188 25.37 -13.09 -24.70
N ALA A 189 25.60 -12.83 -25.97
CA ALA A 189 26.73 -13.29 -26.76
C ALA A 189 27.13 -12.25 -27.82
N ASP A 190 28.28 -12.45 -28.46
CA ASP A 190 28.79 -11.53 -29.48
C ASP A 190 27.87 -11.50 -30.73
N ASN A 191 27.39 -10.32 -31.09
CA ASN A 191 26.57 -10.14 -32.29
C ASN A 191 27.36 -10.22 -33.60
N LYS A 192 28.70 -10.19 -33.53
CA LYS A 192 29.55 -10.32 -34.72
C LYS A 192 29.54 -11.74 -35.30
N THR A 193 29.30 -12.76 -34.47
CA THR A 193 29.28 -14.17 -34.90
C THR A 193 27.86 -14.69 -35.14
N ALA A 194 27.70 -15.64 -36.05
CA ALA A 194 26.39 -16.21 -36.34
C ALA A 194 25.82 -16.97 -35.12
N GLU A 195 26.70 -17.67 -34.40
CA GLU A 195 26.40 -18.42 -33.19
C GLU A 195 25.97 -17.49 -32.06
N GLY A 196 26.65 -16.35 -31.88
CA GLY A 196 26.30 -15.39 -30.86
C GLY A 196 24.97 -14.68 -31.16
N ARG A 197 24.71 -14.32 -32.43
CA ARG A 197 23.39 -13.84 -32.86
C ARG A 197 22.28 -14.84 -32.56
N ALA A 198 22.49 -16.12 -32.85
CA ALA A 198 21.51 -17.16 -32.54
C ALA A 198 21.19 -17.25 -31.05
N LYS A 199 22.18 -17.07 -30.17
CA LYS A 199 21.96 -17.00 -28.71
C LYS A 199 21.23 -15.73 -28.27
N ASN A 200 21.47 -14.61 -28.96
CA ASN A 200 20.83 -13.33 -28.64
C ASN A 200 19.35 -13.30 -29.02
N ARG A 201 18.96 -13.99 -30.11
CA ARG A 201 17.56 -14.20 -30.49
C ARG A 201 16.88 -15.14 -29.48
N ARG A 202 16.29 -14.58 -28.44
CA ARG A 202 15.68 -15.35 -27.34
C ARG A 202 14.46 -14.65 -26.76
N VAL A 203 13.64 -15.44 -26.06
CA VAL A 203 12.62 -14.95 -25.14
C VAL A 203 12.94 -15.48 -23.76
N GLU A 204 13.08 -14.57 -22.80
CA GLU A 204 13.24 -14.89 -21.39
C GLU A 204 11.87 -14.83 -20.72
N ILE A 205 11.55 -15.86 -19.95
CA ILE A 205 10.31 -15.92 -19.18
C ILE A 205 10.70 -16.08 -17.71
N GLU A 206 10.43 -15.04 -16.93
CA GLU A 206 10.61 -15.06 -15.49
C GLU A 206 9.27 -15.31 -14.81
N VAL A 207 9.25 -16.28 -13.91
CA VAL A 207 8.08 -16.67 -13.13
C VAL A 207 8.39 -16.39 -11.67
N VAL A 208 7.59 -15.55 -11.03
CA VAL A 208 7.68 -15.21 -9.62
C VAL A 208 6.41 -15.69 -8.93
N GLY A 209 6.56 -16.34 -7.79
CA GLY A 209 5.43 -16.74 -6.96
C GLY A 209 5.90 -17.37 -5.66
N THR A 210 5.00 -17.97 -4.90
CA THR A 210 5.36 -18.72 -3.69
C THR A 210 4.95 -20.18 -3.83
N ARG A 211 5.73 -21.10 -3.26
CA ARG A 211 5.28 -22.48 -3.03
C ARG A 211 5.04 -22.63 -1.53
N ALA A 212 3.94 -23.27 -1.15
CA ALA A 212 3.82 -23.73 0.22
C ALA A 212 4.99 -24.69 0.51
N ALA A 213 5.66 -24.52 1.64
CA ALA A 213 6.66 -25.49 2.10
C ALA A 213 5.96 -26.86 2.16
N GLN A 214 6.49 -27.83 1.41
CA GLN A 214 6.05 -29.23 1.49
C GLN A 214 6.53 -29.85 2.80
#